data_AF-A0A7S3B3Y3-F1
#
_entry.id   AF-A0A7S3B3Y3-F1
#
_cell.length_a   1.000
_cell.length_b   1.000
_cell.length_c   1.000
_cell.angle_alpha   90.00
_cell.angle_beta   90.00
_cell.angle_gamma   90.00
#
_symmetry.space_group_name_H-M   'P 1'
#
loop_
_entity.id
_entity.type
_entity.pdbx_description
1 polymer ?
#
loop_
_entity_poly.entity_id
_entity_poly.type
_entity_poly.pdbx_seq_one_letter_code
_entity_poly.pdbx_strand_id
1 'polypeptide(L)'
;SPPPSPYVSNQGVYPLTAAGAVDTSAPESTCCSLTSGTVQVDAYMMGAQTITARLVDATASGCRTTTAPTAPETVSLNQPLTMTLTAAGSNKYVAMVPAGGIMAGQPFNITVEQGRLSMQNTGPAQPILCDGIAALVGAPGQEIGGGPVAIGQVGGGGGGSGGSSSGGSGMGAWGVLAIILLVLIGISAAYVYVRRLNPPPPPQGFVKETGTAIPQVTTYGSAVPPPPPSNVLPPPPPSMPAGWQALTDPNTGAVYYYCAATGESTWLQPT
;
A
#
# COMPACT_ATOMS: atom_id res chain seq x y z
N SER A 1 -11.00 22.61 1.70
CA SER A 1 -10.66 21.18 1.59
C SER A 1 -9.66 20.99 0.46
N PRO A 2 -8.48 20.41 0.69
CA PRO A 2 -7.58 20.08 -0.40
C PRO A 2 -8.31 19.14 -1.39
N PRO A 3 -8.07 19.28 -2.71
CA PRO A 3 -8.67 18.36 -3.66
C PRO A 3 -8.21 16.94 -3.29
N PRO A 4 -9.13 15.95 -3.19
CA PRO A 4 -8.72 14.58 -2.91
C PRO A 4 -7.75 14.16 -4.01
N SER A 5 -6.52 13.81 -3.63
CA SER A 5 -5.54 13.29 -4.56
C SER A 5 -6.16 12.11 -5.30
N PRO A 6 -5.97 11.97 -6.62
CA PRO A 6 -6.25 10.68 -7.22
C PRO A 6 -5.39 9.62 -6.50
N TYR A 7 -6.03 8.53 -6.03
CA TYR A 7 -5.35 7.46 -5.29
C TYR A 7 -4.32 6.69 -6.14
N VAL A 8 -4.36 6.87 -7.45
CA VAL A 8 -3.43 6.29 -8.43
C VAL A 8 -2.42 7.36 -8.80
N SER A 9 -1.13 7.01 -8.90
CA SER A 9 -0.11 7.97 -9.34
C SER A 9 -0.45 8.50 -10.74
N ASN A 10 -0.23 9.80 -10.97
CA ASN A 10 -0.45 10.44 -12.28
C ASN A 10 0.45 9.88 -13.39
N GLN A 11 1.54 9.20 -13.01
CA GLN A 11 2.33 8.28 -13.81
C GLN A 11 2.84 7.18 -12.88
N GLY A 12 2.42 5.93 -13.08
CA GLY A 12 2.76 4.82 -12.20
C GLY A 12 2.93 3.53 -12.97
N VAL A 13 3.98 2.78 -12.61
CA VAL A 13 4.21 1.41 -13.10
C VAL A 13 3.95 0.46 -11.95
N TYR A 14 2.92 -0.36 -12.10
CA TYR A 14 2.47 -1.31 -11.09
C TYR A 14 2.81 -2.73 -11.57
N PRO A 15 3.92 -3.33 -11.12
CA PRO A 15 4.24 -4.71 -11.44
C PRO A 15 3.15 -5.67 -10.95
N LEU A 16 2.71 -6.53 -11.86
CA LEU A 16 1.83 -7.65 -11.56
C LEU A 16 2.68 -8.79 -11.00
N THR A 17 2.24 -9.37 -9.89
CA THR A 17 2.93 -10.50 -9.26
C THR A 17 2.06 -11.75 -9.35
N ALA A 18 2.66 -12.87 -9.76
CA ALA A 18 1.97 -14.15 -9.80
C ALA A 18 1.44 -14.59 -8.42
N ALA A 19 2.13 -14.19 -7.35
CA ALA A 19 1.74 -14.46 -5.95
C ALA A 19 0.43 -13.77 -5.53
N GLY A 20 -0.04 -12.77 -6.28
CA GLY A 20 -1.28 -12.05 -6.00
C GLY A 20 -2.49 -12.55 -6.80
N ALA A 21 -2.33 -13.59 -7.62
CA ALA A 21 -3.42 -14.10 -8.45
C ALA A 21 -4.39 -14.94 -7.61
N VAL A 22 -5.67 -14.59 -7.63
CA VAL A 22 -6.76 -15.35 -6.97
C VAL A 22 -7.72 -15.83 -8.06
N ASP A 23 -7.91 -17.15 -8.14
CA ASP A 23 -8.94 -17.73 -8.99
C ASP A 23 -10.29 -17.67 -8.27
N THR A 24 -11.12 -16.71 -8.67
CA THR A 24 -12.53 -16.59 -8.24
C THR A 24 -13.51 -17.08 -9.30
N SER A 25 -13.00 -17.72 -10.36
CA SER A 25 -13.84 -18.22 -11.45
C SER A 25 -14.69 -19.41 -10.99
N ALA A 26 -15.75 -19.71 -11.75
CA ALA A 26 -16.61 -20.85 -11.46
C ALA A 26 -15.80 -22.16 -11.48
N PRO A 27 -16.18 -23.20 -10.71
CA PRO A 27 -15.41 -24.46 -10.60
C PRO A 27 -15.24 -25.23 -11.92
N GLU A 28 -16.01 -24.89 -12.97
CA GLU A 28 -15.89 -25.47 -14.30
C GLU A 28 -14.98 -24.66 -15.25
N SER A 29 -14.40 -23.58 -14.75
CA SER A 29 -13.46 -22.71 -15.46
C SER A 29 -12.18 -22.56 -14.65
N THR A 30 -11.05 -22.36 -15.32
CA THR A 30 -9.79 -21.99 -14.67
C THR A 30 -9.33 -20.71 -15.34
N CYS A 31 -9.21 -19.63 -14.57
CA CYS A 31 -8.75 -18.36 -15.08
C CYS A 31 -7.26 -18.44 -15.49
N CYS A 32 -6.82 -17.58 -16.41
CA CYS A 32 -5.39 -17.48 -16.73
C CYS A 32 -4.65 -16.81 -15.58
N SER A 33 -3.69 -17.53 -14.99
CA SER A 33 -2.81 -16.95 -13.99
C SER A 33 -1.84 -15.99 -14.66
N LEU A 34 -1.79 -14.75 -14.15
CA LEU A 34 -0.77 -13.77 -14.54
C LEU A 34 0.61 -14.31 -14.16
N THR A 35 1.46 -14.50 -15.16
CA THR A 35 2.85 -14.94 -14.96
C THR A 35 3.78 -13.75 -14.77
N SER A 36 3.59 -12.69 -15.56
CA SER A 36 4.37 -11.46 -15.50
C SER A 36 3.57 -10.28 -16.04
N GLY A 37 4.07 -9.07 -15.81
CA GLY A 37 3.60 -7.86 -16.49
C GLY A 37 3.62 -6.64 -15.62
N THR A 38 3.29 -5.51 -16.21
CA THR A 38 3.07 -4.25 -15.49
C THR A 38 1.78 -3.60 -15.96
N VAL A 39 1.08 -2.95 -15.05
CA VAL A 39 0.06 -1.96 -15.40
C VAL A 39 0.74 -0.60 -15.40
N GLN A 40 0.88 -0.02 -16.59
CA GLN A 40 1.40 1.33 -16.77
C GLN A 40 0.22 2.30 -16.89
N VAL A 41 0.14 3.25 -15.98
CA VAL A 41 -0.86 4.33 -16.03
C VAL A 41 -0.29 5.48 -16.85
N ASP A 42 -0.98 5.85 -17.93
CA ASP A 42 -0.59 6.96 -18.80
C ASP A 42 -0.77 8.30 -18.07
N ALA A 43 -0.04 9.33 -18.50
CA ALA A 43 -0.18 10.67 -17.92
C ALA A 43 -1.62 11.17 -18.04
N TYR A 44 -2.17 11.71 -16.94
CA TYR A 44 -3.50 12.31 -16.93
C TYR A 44 -3.55 13.59 -16.09
N MET A 45 -4.55 14.44 -16.34
CA MET A 45 -4.77 15.68 -15.58
C MET A 45 -5.42 15.38 -14.23
N MET A 46 -4.95 16.01 -13.15
CA MET A 46 -5.58 15.83 -11.83
C MET A 46 -7.08 16.12 -11.87
N GLY A 47 -7.87 15.23 -11.27
CA GLY A 47 -9.34 15.31 -11.29
C GLY A 47 -10.01 14.62 -12.48
N ALA A 48 -9.25 14.03 -13.41
CA ALA A 48 -9.82 13.22 -14.48
C ALA A 48 -10.66 12.05 -13.92
N GLN A 49 -11.90 11.92 -14.40
CA GLN A 49 -12.79 10.82 -14.04
C GLN A 49 -12.46 9.53 -14.80
N THR A 50 -11.81 9.67 -15.94
CA THR A 50 -11.39 8.55 -16.78
C THR A 50 -9.90 8.71 -17.09
N ILE A 51 -9.15 7.63 -16.89
CA ILE A 51 -7.72 7.55 -17.16
C ILE A 51 -7.44 6.33 -18.04
N THR A 52 -6.37 6.39 -18.81
CA THR A 52 -5.92 5.27 -19.64
C THR A 52 -4.75 4.59 -18.95
N ALA A 53 -4.79 3.26 -18.90
CA ALA A 53 -3.69 2.42 -18.49
C ALA A 53 -3.38 1.40 -19.59
N ARG A 54 -2.24 0.76 -19.51
CA ARG A 54 -1.78 -0.26 -20.46
C ARG A 54 -1.21 -1.42 -19.70
N LEU A 55 -1.53 -2.63 -20.14
CA LEU A 55 -0.79 -3.81 -19.77
C LEU A 55 0.46 -3.89 -20.65
N VAL A 56 1.63 -3.94 -20.02
CA VAL A 56 2.93 -3.99 -20.70
C VAL A 56 3.69 -5.22 -20.25
N ASP A 57 4.21 -5.97 -21.21
CA ASP A 57 4.86 -7.27 -21.06
C ASP A 57 4.06 -8.25 -20.17
N ALA A 58 2.73 -8.12 -20.25
CA ALA A 58 1.81 -8.92 -19.48
C ALA A 58 1.62 -10.27 -20.15
N THR A 59 1.93 -11.33 -19.42
CA THR A 59 1.75 -12.71 -19.88
C THR A 59 0.88 -13.46 -18.90
N ALA A 60 -0.01 -14.30 -19.41
CA ALA A 60 -0.78 -15.22 -18.60
C ALA A 60 -0.72 -16.62 -19.19
N SER A 61 -0.78 -17.62 -18.31
CA SER A 61 -0.67 -19.04 -18.66
C SER A 61 -1.80 -19.84 -18.03
N GLY A 62 -2.02 -21.06 -18.52
CA GLY A 62 -3.08 -21.94 -18.01
C GLY A 62 -4.51 -21.56 -18.43
N CYS A 63 -4.66 -20.74 -19.47
CA CYS A 63 -5.93 -20.21 -19.95
C CYS A 63 -6.92 -21.27 -20.46
N ARG A 64 -8.03 -21.53 -19.78
CA ARG A 64 -9.14 -22.32 -20.37
C ARG A 64 -10.27 -21.41 -20.80
N THR A 65 -10.50 -21.30 -22.12
CA THR A 65 -11.77 -20.76 -22.64
C THR A 65 -12.77 -21.91 -22.79
N THR A 66 -14.03 -21.71 -22.45
CA THR A 66 -15.12 -22.71 -22.60
C THR A 66 -15.23 -23.39 -23.96
N THR A 67 -14.71 -22.77 -25.02
CA THR A 67 -14.77 -23.29 -26.39
C THR A 67 -13.50 -23.99 -26.87
N ALA A 68 -12.41 -23.97 -26.10
CA ALA A 68 -11.14 -24.59 -26.49
C ALA A 68 -10.68 -25.61 -25.42
N PRO A 69 -10.66 -26.91 -25.74
CA PRO A 69 -10.22 -27.95 -24.80
C PRO A 69 -8.71 -27.89 -24.50
N THR A 70 -7.95 -27.16 -25.33
CA THR A 70 -6.50 -26.98 -25.20
C THR A 70 -6.22 -25.51 -24.95
N ALA A 71 -5.81 -25.20 -23.72
CA ALA A 71 -5.34 -23.89 -23.33
C ALA A 71 -4.16 -23.47 -24.23
N PRO A 72 -4.12 -22.25 -24.80
CA PRO A 72 -2.92 -21.77 -25.48
C PRO A 72 -1.72 -21.75 -24.52
N GLU A 73 -0.56 -22.15 -25.03
CA GLU A 73 0.74 -22.08 -24.36
C GLU A 73 1.14 -20.61 -24.20
N THR A 74 0.66 -19.96 -23.14
CA THR A 74 0.95 -18.56 -22.81
C THR A 74 0.30 -17.54 -23.76
N VAL A 75 -0.36 -16.54 -23.19
CA VAL A 75 -1.01 -15.47 -23.94
C VAL A 75 -0.43 -14.12 -23.54
N SER A 76 -0.08 -13.29 -24.53
CA SER A 76 0.32 -11.90 -24.30
C SER A 76 -0.91 -11.00 -24.17
N LEU A 77 -0.96 -10.23 -23.10
CA LEU A 77 -2.07 -9.35 -22.71
C LEU A 77 -1.73 -7.86 -22.96
N ASN A 78 -0.82 -7.57 -23.88
CA ASN A 78 -0.34 -6.22 -24.15
C ASN A 78 -1.40 -5.36 -24.86
N GLN A 79 -2.34 -4.81 -24.09
CA GLN A 79 -3.47 -4.05 -24.61
C GLN A 79 -3.86 -2.89 -23.68
N PRO A 80 -4.52 -1.84 -24.22
CA PRO A 80 -4.98 -0.72 -23.41
C PRO A 80 -6.13 -1.12 -22.47
N LEU A 81 -6.27 -0.35 -21.40
CA LEU A 81 -7.29 -0.47 -20.37
C LEU A 81 -7.83 0.92 -20.05
N THR A 82 -9.14 1.11 -20.18
CA THR A 82 -9.78 2.37 -19.81
C THR A 82 -10.32 2.25 -18.40
N MET A 83 -9.80 3.03 -17.45
CA MET A 83 -10.22 3.04 -16.06
C MET A 83 -11.08 4.27 -15.77
N THR A 84 -12.27 4.08 -15.21
CA THR A 84 -13.22 5.16 -14.88
C THR A 84 -13.55 5.11 -13.39
N LEU A 85 -13.42 6.24 -12.71
CA LEU A 85 -13.79 6.39 -11.30
C LEU A 85 -15.26 6.05 -11.08
N THR A 86 -15.55 5.27 -10.04
CA THR A 86 -16.94 4.96 -9.67
C THR A 86 -17.66 6.13 -9.01
N ALA A 87 -16.91 7.03 -8.38
CA ALA A 87 -17.37 8.27 -7.78
C ALA A 87 -16.19 9.24 -7.61
N ALA A 88 -16.46 10.54 -7.68
CA ALA A 88 -15.43 11.55 -7.43
C ALA A 88 -14.85 11.41 -6.01
N GLY A 89 -13.52 11.41 -5.90
CA GLY A 89 -12.82 11.21 -4.63
C GLY A 89 -12.81 9.76 -4.11
N SER A 90 -13.32 8.79 -4.88
CA SER A 90 -13.17 7.37 -4.55
C SER A 90 -11.79 6.84 -4.94
N ASN A 91 -11.44 5.69 -4.38
CA ASN A 91 -10.28 4.90 -4.76
C ASN A 91 -10.66 3.69 -5.64
N LYS A 92 -11.88 3.69 -6.17
CA LYS A 92 -12.48 2.58 -6.93
C LYS A 92 -12.71 3.00 -8.36
N TYR A 93 -12.29 2.13 -9.27
CA TYR A 93 -12.38 2.30 -10.71
C TYR A 93 -13.10 1.11 -11.31
N VAL A 94 -13.91 1.35 -12.32
CA VAL A 94 -14.34 0.32 -13.28
C VAL A 94 -13.43 0.43 -14.48
N ALA A 95 -12.78 -0.66 -14.81
CA ALA A 95 -11.89 -0.76 -15.95
C ALA A 95 -12.52 -1.62 -17.04
N MET A 96 -12.48 -1.14 -18.27
CA MET A 96 -12.93 -1.88 -19.45
C MET A 96 -11.79 -2.00 -20.45
N VAL A 97 -11.64 -3.20 -20.99
CA VAL A 97 -10.71 -3.43 -22.10
C VAL A 97 -11.42 -3.07 -23.41
N PRO A 98 -10.85 -2.17 -24.23
CA PRO A 98 -11.41 -1.79 -25.52
C PRO A 98 -11.60 -3.00 -26.45
N ALA A 99 -12.50 -2.86 -27.43
CA ALA A 99 -12.74 -3.89 -28.43
C ALA A 99 -11.46 -4.22 -29.24
N GLY A 100 -11.34 -5.48 -29.67
CA GLY A 100 -10.24 -5.95 -30.53
C GLY A 100 -9.06 -6.62 -29.80
N GLY A 101 -9.07 -6.61 -28.47
CA GLY A 101 -8.12 -7.36 -27.64
C GLY A 101 -8.66 -8.72 -27.20
N ILE A 102 -7.77 -9.59 -26.70
CA ILE A 102 -8.16 -10.90 -26.17
C ILE A 102 -9.08 -10.80 -24.96
N MET A 103 -8.97 -9.74 -24.14
CA MET A 103 -9.89 -9.50 -23.02
C MET A 103 -10.99 -8.49 -23.36
N ALA A 104 -11.25 -8.24 -24.65
CA ALA A 104 -12.25 -7.27 -25.08
C ALA A 104 -13.60 -7.50 -24.39
N GLY A 105 -14.15 -6.41 -23.82
CA GLY A 105 -15.45 -6.45 -23.15
C GLY A 105 -15.44 -7.07 -21.74
N GLN A 106 -14.30 -7.46 -21.19
CA GLN A 106 -14.20 -7.88 -19.79
C GLN A 106 -14.17 -6.66 -18.85
N PRO A 107 -15.11 -6.56 -17.89
CA PRO A 107 -15.09 -5.51 -16.88
C PRO A 107 -14.25 -5.95 -15.68
N PHE A 108 -13.45 -5.03 -15.16
CA PHE A 108 -12.70 -5.20 -13.93
C PHE A 108 -13.04 -4.10 -12.94
N ASN A 109 -13.26 -4.46 -11.69
CA ASN A 109 -13.21 -3.52 -10.58
C ASN A 109 -11.77 -3.38 -10.12
N ILE A 110 -11.26 -2.16 -10.16
CA ILE A 110 -9.92 -1.83 -9.69
C ILE A 110 -10.01 -0.96 -8.44
N THR A 111 -9.33 -1.37 -7.37
CA THR A 111 -9.24 -0.59 -6.12
C THR A 111 -7.80 -0.24 -5.84
N VAL A 112 -7.52 1.01 -5.49
CA VAL A 112 -6.15 1.46 -5.18
C VAL A 112 -6.03 1.94 -3.74
N GLU A 113 -5.20 1.26 -2.94
CA GLU A 113 -5.01 1.57 -1.53
C GLU A 113 -3.53 1.49 -1.18
N GLN A 114 -2.98 2.57 -0.60
CA GLN A 114 -1.58 2.61 -0.14
C GLN A 114 -0.55 2.22 -1.22
N GLY A 115 -0.83 2.55 -2.50
CA GLY A 115 0.02 2.17 -3.63
C GLY A 115 -0.18 0.75 -4.15
N ARG A 116 -1.11 -0.03 -3.57
CA ARG A 116 -1.53 -1.35 -4.04
C ARG A 116 -2.75 -1.22 -4.93
N LEU A 117 -2.69 -1.80 -6.12
CA LEU A 117 -3.78 -1.93 -7.09
C LEU A 117 -4.34 -3.36 -7.03
N SER A 118 -5.57 -3.50 -6.58
CA SER A 118 -6.34 -4.75 -6.65
C SER A 118 -7.22 -4.74 -7.90
N MET A 119 -7.25 -5.82 -8.66
CA MET A 119 -8.10 -6.00 -9.82
C MET A 119 -8.97 -7.24 -9.65
N GLN A 120 -10.28 -7.07 -9.85
CA GLN A 120 -11.27 -8.13 -9.74
C GLN A 120 -12.14 -8.15 -10.98
N ASN A 121 -12.27 -9.29 -11.66
CA ASN A 121 -13.20 -9.41 -12.78
C ASN A 121 -14.64 -9.47 -12.25
N THR A 122 -15.54 -8.68 -12.83
CA THR A 122 -16.97 -8.64 -12.44
C THR A 122 -17.92 -9.04 -13.57
N GLY A 123 -17.38 -9.51 -14.69
CA GLY A 123 -18.14 -9.89 -15.85
C GLY A 123 -18.88 -11.22 -15.64
N PRO A 124 -20.05 -11.41 -16.27
CA PRO A 124 -20.71 -12.71 -16.33
C PRO A 124 -20.01 -13.68 -17.29
N ALA A 125 -19.13 -13.16 -18.16
CA ALA A 125 -18.30 -13.95 -19.06
C ALA A 125 -17.09 -14.47 -18.30
N GLN A 126 -16.69 -15.71 -18.60
CA GLN A 126 -15.53 -16.34 -17.97
C GLN A 126 -14.30 -15.42 -18.08
N PRO A 127 -13.72 -14.99 -16.96
CA PRO A 127 -12.53 -14.16 -16.96
C PRO A 127 -11.43 -14.87 -17.73
N ILE A 128 -10.82 -14.19 -18.69
CA ILE A 128 -9.57 -14.70 -19.24
C ILE A 128 -8.51 -14.51 -18.16
N LEU A 129 -8.50 -13.39 -17.45
CA LEU A 129 -7.53 -13.14 -16.38
C LEU A 129 -8.08 -13.49 -15.00
N CYS A 130 -7.28 -14.13 -14.15
CA CYS A 130 -7.56 -14.24 -12.73
C CYS A 130 -7.63 -12.86 -12.06
N ASP A 131 -8.30 -12.78 -10.91
CA ASP A 131 -8.17 -11.63 -10.03
C ASP A 131 -6.71 -11.48 -9.61
N GLY A 132 -6.26 -10.25 -9.35
CA GLY A 132 -4.85 -9.97 -9.19
C GLY A 132 -4.57 -8.80 -8.26
N ILE A 133 -3.35 -8.76 -7.76
CA ILE A 133 -2.82 -7.64 -6.99
C ILE A 133 -1.50 -7.19 -7.63
N ALA A 134 -1.39 -5.89 -7.87
CA ALA A 134 -0.16 -5.19 -8.23
C ALA A 134 0.16 -4.14 -7.17
N ALA A 135 1.42 -3.75 -7.03
CA ALA A 135 1.79 -2.70 -6.09
C ALA A 135 2.89 -1.81 -6.66
N LEU A 136 2.77 -0.50 -6.46
CA LEU A 136 3.73 0.50 -6.93
C LEU A 136 5.12 0.22 -6.33
N VAL A 137 6.15 0.20 -7.16
CA VAL A 137 7.54 -0.01 -6.70
C VAL A 137 7.85 0.94 -5.54
N GLY A 138 8.21 0.38 -4.38
CA GLY A 138 8.52 1.16 -3.16
C GLY A 138 7.33 1.47 -2.24
N ALA A 139 6.12 0.99 -2.52
CA ALA A 139 4.98 1.13 -1.61
C ALA A 139 5.25 0.44 -0.24
N PRO A 140 4.70 0.96 0.87
CA PRO A 140 4.78 0.28 2.16
C PRO A 140 4.05 -1.08 2.11
N GLY A 141 4.66 -2.14 2.65
CA GLY A 141 4.10 -3.50 2.60
C GLY A 141 4.47 -4.32 1.35
N GLN A 142 5.52 -3.90 0.62
CA GLN A 142 6.14 -4.65 -0.47
C GLN A 142 6.94 -5.85 0.04
N GLU A 143 6.28 -6.90 0.53
CA GLU A 143 6.89 -8.23 0.52
C GLU A 143 6.85 -8.77 -0.92
N ILE A 144 7.73 -8.24 -1.76
CA ILE A 144 8.00 -8.82 -3.07
C ILE A 144 8.86 -10.07 -2.84
N GLY A 145 8.19 -11.22 -2.76
CA GLY A 145 8.76 -12.52 -3.13
C GLY A 145 9.97 -13.01 -2.32
N GLY A 146 9.79 -13.22 -1.01
CA GLY A 146 10.79 -13.88 -0.16
C GLY A 146 10.22 -14.96 0.76
N GLY A 147 9.63 -16.04 0.21
CA GLY A 147 9.31 -17.26 0.97
C GLY A 147 8.01 -17.20 1.81
N PRO A 148 7.49 -18.35 2.28
CA PRO A 148 6.06 -18.58 2.42
C PRO A 148 5.51 -17.97 3.70
N VAL A 149 4.64 -16.97 3.56
CA VAL A 149 3.68 -16.63 4.61
C VAL A 149 2.52 -17.62 4.49
N ALA A 150 2.51 -18.61 5.38
CA ALA A 150 1.35 -19.47 5.59
C ALA A 150 0.20 -18.61 6.13
N ILE A 151 -0.76 -18.29 5.25
CA ILE A 151 -2.06 -17.76 5.66
C ILE A 151 -3.03 -18.94 5.71
N GLY A 152 -3.62 -19.15 6.89
CA GLY A 152 -4.46 -20.29 7.20
C GLY A 152 -5.70 -20.42 6.31
N GLN A 153 -5.81 -21.60 5.70
CA GLN A 153 -6.95 -22.50 5.81
C GLN A 153 -8.35 -21.89 5.63
N VAL A 154 -8.79 -21.76 4.39
CA VAL A 154 -10.18 -22.05 4.01
C VAL A 154 -10.14 -23.37 3.24
N GLY A 155 -10.39 -24.48 3.93
CA GLY A 155 -10.29 -25.83 3.38
C GLY A 155 -11.61 -26.30 2.78
N GLY A 156 -11.53 -26.90 1.59
CA GLY A 156 -12.62 -27.68 0.99
C GLY A 156 -12.24 -28.37 -0.31
N GLY A 157 -11.62 -29.56 -0.21
CA GLY A 157 -11.56 -30.65 -1.22
C GLY A 157 -10.86 -30.36 -2.56
N GLY A 158 -9.99 -31.19 -3.14
CA GLY A 158 -9.60 -32.58 -2.92
C GLY A 158 -9.18 -33.15 -4.29
N GLY A 159 -8.09 -33.92 -4.36
CA GLY A 159 -7.78 -34.80 -5.49
C GLY A 159 -6.37 -34.67 -6.08
N GLY A 160 -5.45 -35.51 -5.60
CA GLY A 160 -4.11 -35.66 -6.20
C GLY A 160 -3.35 -36.82 -5.58
N SER A 161 -3.35 -37.94 -6.29
CA SER A 161 -2.93 -39.29 -5.91
C SER A 161 -1.43 -39.56 -6.00
N GLY A 162 -0.95 -40.43 -5.09
CA GLY A 162 0.26 -41.25 -5.21
C GLY A 162 1.52 -40.61 -4.58
N GLY A 163 2.20 -41.18 -3.59
CA GLY A 163 2.14 -42.47 -2.94
C GLY A 163 3.55 -42.76 -2.41
N SER A 164 3.72 -42.95 -1.11
CA SER A 164 4.76 -43.81 -0.50
C SER A 164 4.68 -43.77 1.02
N SER A 165 4.68 -44.98 1.57
CA SER A 165 4.56 -45.41 2.95
C SER A 165 5.58 -44.82 3.93
N SER A 166 5.08 -44.34 5.08
CA SER A 166 5.68 -44.62 6.39
C SER A 166 4.63 -44.38 7.48
N GLY A 167 4.35 -45.41 8.29
CA GLY A 167 3.32 -45.39 9.32
C GLY A 167 3.57 -44.30 10.37
N GLY A 168 2.64 -43.34 10.45
CA GLY A 168 2.60 -42.34 11.51
C GLY A 168 1.32 -42.50 12.31
N SER A 169 1.44 -43.03 13.51
CA SER A 169 0.38 -43.20 14.50
C SER A 169 -0.38 -41.89 14.71
N GLY A 170 -1.68 -41.90 14.40
CA GLY A 170 -2.53 -40.71 14.50
C GLY A 170 -2.49 -40.09 15.90
N MET A 171 -1.95 -38.88 16.00
CA MET A 171 -2.10 -38.04 17.19
C MET A 171 -3.57 -37.63 17.26
N GLY A 172 -4.36 -38.35 18.05
CA GLY A 172 -5.72 -37.97 18.40
C GLY A 172 -5.76 -36.58 19.04
N ALA A 173 -6.96 -36.03 19.27
CA ALA A 173 -7.20 -34.67 19.76
C ALA A 173 -6.31 -34.19 20.94
N TRP A 174 -5.74 -35.11 21.71
CA TRP A 174 -4.72 -34.86 22.73
C TRP A 174 -3.40 -34.27 22.21
N GLY A 175 -2.97 -34.59 20.99
CA GLY A 175 -1.73 -34.08 20.40
C GLY A 175 -1.77 -32.58 20.13
N VAL A 176 -2.93 -32.05 19.72
CA VAL A 176 -3.13 -30.62 19.49
C VAL A 176 -3.09 -29.85 20.82
N LEU A 177 -3.71 -30.40 21.87
CA LEU A 177 -3.68 -29.80 23.21
C LEU A 177 -2.26 -29.76 23.80
N ALA A 178 -1.45 -30.80 23.56
CA ALA A 178 -0.06 -30.83 24.00
C ALA A 178 0.80 -29.76 23.31
N ILE A 179 0.60 -29.54 22.00
CA ILE A 179 1.30 -28.50 21.24
C ILE A 179 0.91 -27.10 21.73
N ILE A 180 -0.38 -26.86 21.96
CA ILE A 180 -0.86 -25.58 22.51
C ILE A 180 -0.24 -25.32 23.89
N LEU A 181 -0.19 -26.33 24.76
CA LEU A 181 0.43 -26.20 26.08
C LEU A 181 1.92 -25.83 25.98
N LEU A 182 2.67 -26.47 25.08
CA LEU A 182 4.09 -26.17 24.88
C LEU A 182 4.33 -24.75 24.36
N VAL A 183 3.48 -24.27 23.45
CA VAL A 183 3.55 -22.87 22.95
C VAL A 183 3.28 -21.88 24.09
N LEU A 184 2.29 -22.14 24.95
CA LEU A 184 1.99 -21.27 26.09
C LEU A 184 3.14 -21.25 27.12
N ILE A 185 3.81 -22.38 27.34
CA ILE A 185 5.01 -22.45 28.19
C ILE A 185 6.16 -21.64 27.55
N GLY A 186 6.34 -21.72 26.24
CA GLY A 186 7.34 -20.92 25.52
C GLY A 186 7.10 -19.42 25.62
N ILE A 187 5.85 -18.98 25.40
CA ILE A 187 5.47 -17.55 25.50
C ILE A 187 5.66 -17.03 26.93
N SER A 188 5.26 -17.81 27.94
CA SER A 188 5.42 -17.39 29.35
C SER A 188 6.89 -17.32 29.78
N ALA A 189 7.75 -18.26 29.33
CA ALA A 189 9.19 -18.18 29.56
C ALA A 189 9.83 -16.96 28.88
N ALA A 190 9.45 -16.68 27.63
CA ALA A 190 9.92 -15.51 26.89
C ALA A 190 9.50 -14.19 27.57
N TYR A 191 8.25 -14.11 28.04
CA TYR A 191 7.76 -12.95 28.76
C TYR A 191 8.54 -12.68 30.06
N VAL A 192 8.82 -13.72 30.85
CA VAL A 192 9.64 -13.59 32.07
C VAL A 192 11.06 -13.16 31.74
N TYR A 193 11.65 -13.69 30.66
CA TYR A 193 12.99 -13.30 30.21
C TYR A 193 13.06 -11.82 29.83
N VAL A 194 12.11 -11.33 29.03
CA VAL A 194 12.04 -9.91 28.62
C VAL A 194 11.83 -8.98 29.82
N ARG A 195 10.99 -9.38 30.79
CA ARG A 195 10.73 -8.60 32.00
C ARG A 195 11.95 -8.52 32.94
N ARG A 196 12.82 -9.54 32.93
CA ARG A 196 14.09 -9.48 33.66
C ARG A 196 15.10 -8.54 33.01
N LEU A 197 15.13 -8.47 31.68
CA LEU A 197 16.02 -7.57 30.96
C LEU A 197 15.59 -6.10 31.04
N ASN A 198 14.29 -5.85 31.15
CA ASN A 198 13.72 -4.51 31.23
C ASN A 198 12.93 -4.34 32.54
N PRO A 199 13.61 -4.13 33.68
CA PRO A 199 12.90 -3.81 34.92
C PRO A 199 12.09 -2.53 34.68
N PRO A 200 10.82 -2.47 35.14
CA PRO A 200 10.03 -1.26 35.02
C PRO A 200 10.77 -0.11 35.72
N PRO A 201 10.73 1.11 35.17
CA PRO A 201 11.33 2.25 35.82
C PRO A 201 10.73 2.41 37.23
N PRO A 202 11.54 2.84 38.21
CA PRO A 202 11.03 3.06 39.56
C PRO A 202 9.85 4.04 39.48
N PRO A 203 8.80 3.84 40.30
CA PRO A 203 7.66 4.74 40.31
C PRO A 203 8.16 6.15 40.60
N GLN A 204 7.97 7.05 39.64
CA GLN A 204 8.29 8.46 39.81
C GLN A 204 7.37 8.98 40.91
N GLY A 205 7.95 9.21 42.09
CA GLY A 205 7.25 9.81 43.21
C GLY A 205 6.66 11.14 42.76
N PHE A 206 5.36 11.32 43.02
CA PHE A 206 4.67 12.60 42.84
C PHE A 206 5.43 13.68 43.61
N VAL A 207 6.18 14.50 42.89
CA VAL A 207 6.74 15.74 43.44
C VAL A 207 5.56 16.70 43.55
N LYS A 208 5.10 16.96 44.77
CA LYS A 208 4.18 18.06 45.04
C LYS A 208 4.93 19.36 44.78
N GLU A 209 4.63 20.02 43.67
CA GLU A 209 5.05 21.40 43.41
C GLU A 209 4.54 22.29 44.55
N THR A 210 5.46 22.69 45.42
CA THR A 210 5.23 23.79 46.36
C THR A 210 5.89 25.01 45.77
N GLY A 211 5.07 25.96 45.35
CA GLY A 211 5.53 27.18 44.70
C GLY A 211 6.52 27.95 45.58
N THR A 212 7.56 28.49 44.95
CA THR A 212 8.35 29.58 45.52
C THR A 212 8.73 30.51 44.37
N ALA A 213 8.15 31.71 44.42
CA ALA A 213 8.50 32.82 43.56
C ALA A 213 9.97 33.23 43.79
N ILE A 214 10.68 33.54 42.70
CA ILE A 214 11.93 34.31 42.76
C ILE A 214 11.99 35.26 41.54
N PRO A 215 12.60 36.45 41.70
CA PRO A 215 12.31 37.65 40.92
C PRO A 215 13.16 37.80 39.65
N GLN A 216 12.73 38.74 38.81
CA GLN A 216 13.36 39.15 37.57
C GLN A 216 14.79 39.67 37.77
N VAL A 217 15.71 39.22 36.91
CA VAL A 217 17.05 39.82 36.74
C VAL A 217 17.17 40.34 35.32
N THR A 218 17.28 41.65 35.23
CA THR A 218 17.70 42.44 34.07
C THR A 218 19.22 42.42 33.99
N THR A 219 19.82 42.00 32.87
CA THR A 219 21.22 42.37 32.53
C THR A 219 21.41 42.55 31.03
N TYR A 220 21.89 43.74 30.70
CA TYR A 220 22.30 44.26 29.39
C TYR A 220 23.62 43.65 28.90
N GLY A 221 23.76 43.56 27.57
CA GLY A 221 24.96 43.98 26.86
C GLY A 221 26.10 42.95 26.69
N SER A 222 26.27 42.45 25.47
CA SER A 222 27.60 42.18 24.91
C SER A 222 27.56 42.26 23.39
N ALA A 223 28.33 43.23 22.89
CA ALA A 223 28.52 43.55 21.49
C ALA A 223 29.41 42.50 20.80
N VAL A 224 29.00 42.06 19.62
CA VAL A 224 29.81 41.26 18.69
C VAL A 224 30.28 42.19 17.55
N PRO A 225 31.57 42.18 17.17
CA PRO A 225 32.12 43.06 16.13
C PRO A 225 31.67 42.66 14.70
N PRO A 226 31.67 43.62 13.75
CA PRO A 226 31.11 43.42 12.40
C PRO A 226 32.05 42.66 11.44
N PRO A 227 31.53 41.80 10.55
CA PRO A 227 32.26 41.32 9.37
C PRO A 227 32.22 42.34 8.20
N PRO A 228 33.19 42.27 7.26
CA PRO A 228 33.35 43.21 6.15
C PRO A 228 32.25 43.13 5.07
N PRO A 229 32.08 44.18 4.23
CA PRO A 229 30.87 44.38 3.44
C PRO A 229 30.89 43.53 2.17
N SER A 230 29.95 42.58 2.07
CA SER A 230 29.50 42.02 0.80
C SER A 230 28.06 42.45 0.56
N ASN A 231 27.96 43.57 -0.15
CA ASN A 231 26.89 44.01 -1.02
C ASN A 231 25.54 43.24 -1.02
N VAL A 232 24.52 44.01 -0.63
CA VAL A 232 23.07 43.91 -0.93
C VAL A 232 22.34 42.77 -0.24
N LEU A 233 21.87 43.04 1.00
CA LEU A 233 20.76 42.28 1.58
C LEU A 233 19.54 42.40 0.65
N PRO A 234 18.90 41.28 0.25
CA PRO A 234 17.57 41.32 -0.35
C PRO A 234 16.57 41.97 0.64
N PRO A 235 15.50 42.60 0.14
CA PRO A 235 14.47 43.18 1.02
C PRO A 235 13.98 42.14 2.02
N PRO A 236 13.69 42.53 3.28
CA PRO A 236 13.15 41.61 4.28
C PRO A 236 11.92 40.91 3.70
N PRO A 237 11.81 39.57 3.78
CA PRO A 237 10.66 38.86 3.23
C PRO A 237 9.37 39.38 3.88
N PRO A 238 8.27 39.48 3.11
CA PRO A 238 6.99 39.95 3.65
C PRO A 238 6.63 39.10 4.87
N SER A 239 6.37 39.79 5.99
CA SER A 239 5.96 39.18 7.25
C SER A 239 4.69 38.38 7.02
N MET A 240 4.79 37.06 7.18
CA MET A 240 3.68 36.13 7.02
C MET A 240 2.48 36.55 7.90
N PRO A 241 1.23 36.38 7.44
CA PRO A 241 0.06 36.69 8.25
C PRO A 241 0.06 35.92 9.58
N ALA A 242 -0.47 36.53 10.63
CA ALA A 242 -0.49 35.94 11.96
C ALA A 242 -1.20 34.57 11.95
N GLY A 243 -0.57 33.56 12.55
CA GLY A 243 -1.10 32.19 12.64
C GLY A 243 -0.60 31.23 11.55
N TRP A 244 0.13 31.72 10.56
CA TRP A 244 0.78 30.90 9.54
C TRP A 244 2.22 30.54 9.92
N GLN A 245 2.64 29.33 9.55
CA GLN A 245 4.01 28.84 9.71
C GLN A 245 4.47 28.13 8.43
N ALA A 246 5.75 28.29 8.07
CA ALA A 246 6.38 27.53 7.00
C ALA A 246 6.89 26.18 7.54
N LEU A 247 6.54 25.10 6.85
CA LEU A 247 6.94 23.73 7.14
C LEU A 247 7.60 23.12 5.90
N THR A 248 8.49 22.16 6.10
CA THR A 248 9.12 21.41 5.00
C THR A 248 8.53 20.02 4.95
N ASP A 249 8.04 19.59 3.79
CA ASP A 249 7.53 18.22 3.60
C ASP A 249 8.71 17.24 3.61
N PRO A 250 8.74 16.24 4.52
CA PRO A 250 9.84 15.28 4.62
C PRO A 250 9.98 14.38 3.39
N ASN A 251 8.94 14.22 2.58
CA ASN A 251 8.98 13.34 1.41
C ASN A 251 9.56 14.03 0.18
N THR A 252 9.32 15.33 0.02
CA THR A 252 9.66 16.09 -1.19
C THR A 252 10.75 17.15 -0.94
N GLY A 253 10.96 17.55 0.31
CA GLY A 253 11.81 18.69 0.66
C GLY A 253 11.22 20.06 0.30
N ALA A 254 9.98 20.11 -0.21
CA ALA A 254 9.32 21.35 -0.58
C ALA A 254 8.77 22.09 0.66
N VAL A 255 8.81 23.43 0.61
CA VAL A 255 8.23 24.28 1.66
C VAL A 255 6.74 24.46 1.41
N TYR A 256 5.91 24.24 2.43
CA TYR A 256 4.49 24.55 2.43
C TYR A 256 4.14 25.41 3.65
N TYR A 257 3.03 26.13 3.58
CA TYR A 257 2.55 27.02 4.64
C TYR A 257 1.32 26.40 5.30
N TYR A 258 1.29 26.39 6.63
CA TYR A 258 0.20 25.86 7.44
C TYR A 258 -0.33 26.93 8.40
N CYS A 259 -1.64 27.09 8.49
CA CYS A 259 -2.29 27.98 9.44
C CYS A 259 -2.72 27.20 10.68
N ALA A 260 -2.06 27.41 11.81
CA ALA A 260 -2.40 26.71 13.06
C ALA A 260 -3.76 27.14 13.63
N ALA A 261 -4.23 28.34 13.28
CA ALA A 261 -5.51 28.86 13.73
C ALA A 261 -6.72 28.23 13.00
N THR A 262 -6.58 27.90 11.70
CA THR A 262 -7.68 27.38 10.87
C THR A 262 -7.50 25.93 10.46
N GLY A 263 -6.29 25.37 10.55
CA GLY A 263 -5.95 24.03 10.05
C GLY A 263 -5.75 23.95 8.54
N GLU A 264 -5.67 25.10 7.84
CA GLU A 264 -5.48 25.15 6.39
C GLU A 264 -4.00 25.04 5.99
N SER A 265 -3.75 24.53 4.78
CA SER A 265 -2.41 24.50 4.18
C SER A 265 -2.41 24.99 2.74
N THR A 266 -1.31 25.63 2.32
CA THR A 266 -1.10 26.14 0.96
C THR A 266 0.36 26.03 0.55
N TRP A 267 0.60 25.87 -0.75
CA TRP A 267 1.93 25.89 -1.36
C TRP A 267 2.37 27.31 -1.76
N LEU A 268 1.43 28.23 -1.90
CA LEU A 268 1.69 29.63 -2.19
C LEU A 268 1.82 30.41 -0.89
N GLN A 269 2.87 31.23 -0.77
CA GLN A 269 3.06 32.06 0.41
C GLN A 269 1.84 32.97 0.64
N PRO A 270 1.19 32.88 1.81
CA PRO A 270 0.06 33.74 2.12
C PRO A 270 0.53 35.19 2.27
N THR A 271 -0.21 36.11 1.66
CA THR A 271 -0.03 37.57 1.73
C THR A 271 -1.13 38.22 2.54
#